data_AF-A0A9E0B6B9-F1
#
_entry.id   AF-A0A9E0B6B9-F1
#
_cell.length_a   1.000
_cell.length_b   1.000
_cell.length_c   1.000
_cell.angle_alpha   90.00
_cell.angle_beta   90.00
_cell.angle_gamma   90.00
#
_symmetry.space_group_name_H-M   'P 1'
#
loop_
_entity.id
_entity.type
_entity.pdbx_description
1 polymer ?
#
loop_
_entity_poly.entity_id
_entity_poly.type
_entity_poly.pdbx_seq_one_letter_code
_entity_poly.pdbx_strand_id
1 'polypeptide(L)' 'MAKASNLEDTFNKLEAVLNEMEQGELTLDESFKKYKEGMELLNKCNTMLDKVEKQIVIIDDNGVVDNNE' A
#
# COMPACT_ATOMS: atom_id res chain seq x y z
N MET A 1 -15.74 -8.95 6.03
CA MET A 1 -14.99 -8.95 4.76
C MET A 1 -14.57 -7.52 4.39
N ALA A 2 -13.65 -6.88 5.13
CA ALA A 2 -13.35 -5.44 4.96
C ALA A 2 -11.86 -5.05 5.10
N LYS A 3 -10.91 -5.98 4.92
CA LYS A 3 -9.47 -5.69 5.08
C LYS A 3 -8.66 -5.70 3.77
N ALA A 4 -9.19 -6.24 2.67
CA ALA A 4 -8.46 -6.36 1.39
C ALA A 4 -8.54 -5.10 0.50
N SER A 5 -9.72 -4.45 0.44
CA SER A 5 -9.95 -3.32 -0.48
C SER A 5 -8.93 -2.19 -0.32
N ASN A 6 -8.57 -1.78 0.91
CA ASN A 6 -7.65 -0.65 1.10
C ASN A 6 -6.23 -0.88 0.54
N LEU A 7 -5.64 -2.07 0.79
CA LEU A 7 -4.27 -2.34 0.36
C LEU A 7 -4.20 -2.58 -1.14
N GLU A 8 -5.14 -3.38 -1.66
CA GLU A 8 -5.29 -3.66 -3.09
C GLU A 8 -5.58 -2.38 -3.89
N ASP A 9 -6.46 -1.51 -3.39
CA ASP A 9 -6.73 -0.21 -3.99
C ASP A 9 -5.49 0.69 -3.99
N THR A 10 -4.64 0.60 -2.97
CA THR A 10 -3.40 1.39 -2.90
C THR A 10 -2.37 0.86 -3.89
N PHE A 11 -2.25 -0.46 -4.06
CA PHE A 11 -1.41 -1.06 -5.08
C PHE A 11 -1.89 -0.73 -6.49
N ASN A 12 -3.19 -0.83 -6.77
CA ASN A 12 -3.76 -0.47 -8.07
C ASN A 12 -3.47 0.99 -8.44
N LYS A 13 -3.54 1.91 -7.46
CA LYS A 13 -3.17 3.32 -7.66
C LYS A 13 -1.67 3.49 -7.92
N LEU A 14 -0.82 2.76 -7.21
CA LEU A 14 0.63 2.82 -7.44
C LEU A 14 0.99 2.33 -8.84
N GLU A 15 0.36 1.24 -9.29
CA GLU A 15 0.55 0.68 -10.63
C GLU A 15 0.05 1.64 -11.72
N ALA A 16 -1.07 2.33 -11.49
CA ALA A 16 -1.53 3.40 -12.38
C ALA A 16 -0.53 4.56 -12.48
N VAL A 17 0.02 5.02 -11.34
CA VAL A 17 1.06 6.06 -11.32
C VAL A 17 2.31 5.63 -12.07
N LEU A 18 2.75 4.38 -11.90
CA LEU A 18 3.90 3.83 -12.62
C LEU A 18 3.64 3.78 -14.14
N ASN A 19 2.48 3.28 -14.56
CA ASN A 19 2.09 3.24 -15.96
C ASN A 19 2.08 4.64 -16.60
N GLU A 20 1.54 5.65 -15.90
CA GLU A 20 1.56 7.03 -16.38
C GLU A 20 2.99 7.60 -16.49
N MET A 21 3.88 7.24 -15.56
CA MET A 21 5.29 7.66 -15.61
C MET A 21 6.07 6.96 -16.73
N GLU A 22 5.76 5.70 -17.04
CA GLU A 22 6.41 4.93 -18.11
C GLU A 22 5.96 5.34 -19.52
N GLN A 23 4.75 5.89 -19.66
CA GLN A 23 4.23 6.37 -20.95
C GLN A 23 5.06 7.54 -21.53
N GLY A 24 5.84 8.25 -20.72
CA GLY A 24 6.79 9.26 -21.19
C GLY A 24 6.15 10.54 -21.77
N GLU A 25 4.83 10.70 -21.65
CA GLU A 25 4.09 11.89 -22.09
C GLU A 25 4.06 13.00 -21.01
N LEU A 26 4.61 12.74 -19.84
CA LEU A 26 4.62 13.68 -18.72
C LEU A 26 5.66 14.79 -18.91
N THR A 27 5.27 16.03 -18.63
CA THR A 27 6.22 17.10 -18.42
C THR A 27 7.04 16.88 -17.15
N LEU A 28 8.14 17.63 -16.99
CA LEU A 28 8.98 17.55 -15.79
C LEU A 28 8.19 17.84 -14.50
N ASP A 29 7.34 18.88 -14.52
CA ASP A 29 6.48 19.24 -13.38
C ASP A 29 5.45 18.15 -13.06
N GLU A 30 4.87 17.52 -14.07
CA GLU A 30 3.93 16.40 -13.88
C GLU A 30 4.63 15.16 -13.35
N SER A 31 5.85 14.89 -13.82
CA SER A 31 6.70 13.80 -13.33
C SER A 31 7.00 13.99 -11.83
N PHE A 32 7.28 15.22 -11.39
CA PHE A 32 7.46 15.51 -9.95
C PHE A 32 6.18 15.29 -9.14
N LYS A 33 5.02 15.67 -9.68
CA LYS A 33 3.73 15.42 -9.01
C LYS A 33 3.45 13.92 -8.87
N LYS A 34 3.64 13.16 -9.95
CA LYS A 34 3.45 11.71 -9.97
C LYS A 34 4.43 10.98 -9.07
N TYR A 35 5.69 11.40 -9.05
CA TYR A 35 6.67 10.87 -8.09
C TYR A 35 6.24 11.10 -6.64
N LYS A 36 5.78 12.31 -6.31
CA LYS A 36 5.27 12.62 -4.96
C LYS A 36 4.06 11.76 -4.61
N GLU A 37 3.11 11.61 -5.54
CA GLU A 37 1.93 10.75 -5.37
C GLU A 37 2.34 9.29 -5.10
N GLY A 38 3.26 8.74 -5.90
CA GLY A 38 3.80 7.40 -5.72
C GLY A 38 4.46 7.22 -4.35
N MET A 39 5.22 8.21 -3.87
CA MET A 39 5.83 8.19 -2.53
C MET A 39 4.80 8.21 -1.40
N GLU A 40 3.73 8.99 -1.53
CA GLU A 40 2.65 9.01 -0.55
C GLU A 40 1.90 7.67 -0.50
N LEU A 41 1.66 7.04 -1.66
CA LEU A 41 1.05 5.71 -1.76
C LEU A 41 1.94 4.63 -1.12
N LEU A 42 3.25 4.66 -1.38
CA LEU A 42 4.22 3.74 -0.77
C LEU A 42 4.25 3.87 0.76
N ASN A 43 4.24 5.10 1.27
CA ASN A 43 4.22 5.32 2.72
C ASN A 43 2.91 4.81 3.36
N LYS A 44 1.79 4.97 2.66
CA LYS A 44 0.49 4.41 3.06
C LYS A 44 0.52 2.87 3.11
N CYS A 45 1.08 2.22 2.08
CA CYS A 45 1.26 0.76 2.08
C CYS A 45 2.09 0.29 3.28
N ASN A 46 3.26 0.91 3.52
CA ASN A 46 4.11 0.57 4.66
C ASN A 46 3.35 0.71 5.99
N THR A 47 2.61 1.81 6.18
CA THR A 47 1.81 2.02 7.40
C THR A 47 0.73 0.95 7.59
N MET A 48 0.11 0.49 6.50
CA MET A 48 -0.90 -0.57 6.56
C MET A 48 -0.27 -1.92 6.90
N LEU A 49 0.87 -2.25 6.29
CA LEU A 49 1.61 -3.48 6.57
C LEU A 49 2.07 -3.51 8.03
N ASP A 50 2.68 -2.43 8.53
CA ASP A 50 3.04 -2.25 9.94
C ASP A 50 1.86 -2.50 10.88
N LYS A 51 0.67 -2.00 10.50
CA LYS A 51 -0.55 -2.16 11.31
C LYS A 51 -1.06 -3.59 11.29
N VAL A 52 -0.88 -4.32 10.20
CA VAL A 52 -1.21 -5.74 10.10
C VAL A 52 -0.23 -6.57 10.92
N GLU A 53 1.07 -6.32 10.77
CA GLU A 53 2.13 -7.00 11.53
C GLU A 53 1.95 -6.81 13.04
N LYS A 54 1.73 -5.58 13.51
CA LYS A 54 1.46 -5.30 14.93
C LYS A 54 0.20 -6.01 15.44
N GLN A 55 -0.85 -6.12 14.61
CA GLN A 55 -2.06 -6.87 15.00
C GLN A 55 -1.78 -8.37 15.13
N ILE A 56 -0.93 -8.94 14.26
CA ILE A 56 -0.50 -10.34 14.36
C ILE A 56 0.29 -10.56 15.66
N VAL A 57 1.25 -9.70 15.97
CA VAL A 57 2.04 -9.78 17.21
C VAL A 57 1.15 -9.70 18.46
N ILE A 58 0.16 -8.80 18.49
CA ILE A 58 -0.79 -8.70 19.62
C ILE A 58 -1.64 -9.96 19.77
N ILE A 59 -1.99 -10.63 18.66
CA ILE A 59 -2.75 -11.89 18.70
C ILE A 59 -1.87 -13.03 19.25
N ASP A 60 -0.60 -13.07 18.86
CA ASP A 60 0.39 -14.04 19.35
C ASP A 60 0.60 -13.90 20.87
N ASP A 61 0.78 -12.68 21.37
CA ASP A 61 0.95 -12.39 22.80
C ASP A 61 -0.30 -12.68 23.66
N ASN A 62 -1.50 -12.64 23.06
CA ASN A 62 -2.77 -12.92 23.74
C ASN A 62 -3.32 -14.33 23.50
N GLY A 63 -2.56 -15.21 22.82
CA GLY A 63 -2.82 -16.65 22.74
C GLY A 63 -4.05 -17.08 21.92
N VAL A 64 -4.61 -16.25 21.03
CA VAL A 64 -5.72 -16.66 20.17
C VAL A 64 -5.26 -16.83 18.73
N VAL A 65 -4.54 -17.91 18.48
CA VAL A 65 -4.35 -18.43 17.12
C VAL A 65 -5.59 -19.25 16.78
N ASP A 66 -6.51 -18.70 15.99
CA ASP A 66 -7.43 -19.52 15.19
C ASP A 66 -6.60 -20.14 14.05
N ASN A 67 -5.82 -21.15 14.41
CA ASN A 67 -5.18 -22.04 13.45
C ASN A 67 -6.27 -22.97 12.92
N ASN A 68 -7.00 -22.51 11.91
CA ASN A 68 -7.67 -23.41 10.99
C ASN A 68 -6.71 -23.72 9.83
N GLU A 69 -5.66 -24.50 10.13
CA GLU A 69 -4.98 -25.40 9.20
C GLU A 69 -4.41 -26.60 9.95
#